data_AF-A0A8B8ZWD8-F1
#
_entry.id   AF-A0A8B8ZWD8-F1
#
_cell.length_a   1.000
_cell.length_b   1.000
_cell.length_c   1.000
_cell.angle_alpha   90.00
_cell.angle_beta   90.00
_cell.angle_gamma   90.00
#
_symmetry.space_group_name_H-M   'P 1'
#
loop_
_entity.id
_entity.type
_entity.pdbx_description
1 polymer ?
#
loop_
_entity_poly.entity_id
_entity_poly.type
_entity_poly.pdbx_seq_one_letter_code
_entity_poly.pdbx_strand_id
1 'polypeptide(L)'
;MSFTRAVIFETLRIATVVNGVLRKTTQDVEMKGFVIPKGWRIYVYTREINYDPFLYPEPLTFNPWRWLEKNLESHQHFMMFGGGGRLCPGKELGIVEIAAFLHHFVTRYRWEEVGGDKILKFPRVEAPNGLHIRVWDH
;
A
#
# COMPACT_ATOMS: atom_id res chain seq x y z
N MET A 1 -13.94 12.75 2.92
CA MET A 1 -14.34 11.35 2.65
C MET A 1 -13.48 10.40 3.48
N SER A 2 -13.73 10.30 4.80
CA SER A 2 -12.88 9.53 5.73
C SER A 2 -12.84 8.04 5.38
N PHE A 3 -14.01 7.43 5.11
CA PHE A 3 -14.07 6.01 4.75
C PHE A 3 -13.42 5.70 3.40
N THR A 4 -13.55 6.59 2.40
CA THR A 4 -12.84 6.42 1.12
C THR A 4 -11.33 6.43 1.31
N ARG A 5 -10.80 7.32 2.15
CA ARG A 5 -9.36 7.36 2.48
C ARG A 5 -8.93 6.07 3.20
N ALA A 6 -9.76 5.54 4.10
CA ALA A 6 -9.54 4.26 4.75
C ALA A 6 -9.47 3.08 3.75
N VAL A 7 -10.38 3.04 2.77
CA VAL A 7 -10.38 2.06 1.68
C VAL A 7 -9.10 2.16 0.84
N ILE A 8 -8.65 3.38 0.51
CA ILE A 8 -7.41 3.61 -0.24
C ILE A 8 -6.20 3.05 0.51
N PHE A 9 -6.07 3.33 1.81
CA PHE A 9 -4.94 2.82 2.59
C PHE A 9 -4.97 1.32 2.78
N GLU A 10 -6.14 0.72 3.03
CA GLU A 10 -6.23 -0.73 3.14
C GLU A 10 -5.89 -1.41 1.81
N THR A 11 -6.27 -0.81 0.69
CA THR A 11 -5.90 -1.27 -0.65
C THR A 11 -4.39 -1.19 -0.85
N LEU A 12 -3.76 -0.06 -0.54
CA LEU A 12 -2.31 0.11 -0.66
C LEU A 12 -1.52 -0.85 0.24
N ARG A 13 -2.03 -1.12 1.45
CA ARG A 13 -1.43 -2.06 2.40
C ARG A 13 -1.44 -3.48 1.83
N ILE A 14 -2.60 -3.99 1.43
CA ILE A 14 -2.72 -5.37 0.94
C ILE A 14 -2.08 -5.54 -0.43
N ALA A 15 -2.25 -4.57 -1.32
CA ALA A 15 -1.67 -4.66 -2.65
C ALA A 15 -0.16 -4.48 -2.65
N THR A 16 0.38 -3.71 -1.68
CA THR A 16 1.80 -3.37 -1.56
C THR A 16 2.45 -3.07 -2.92
N VAL A 17 2.02 -1.96 -3.54
CA VAL A 17 2.46 -1.58 -4.90
C VAL A 17 4.00 -1.44 -5.00
N VAL A 18 4.63 -0.98 -3.91
CA VAL A 18 6.08 -0.87 -3.77
C VAL A 18 6.54 -1.75 -2.61
N ASN A 19 7.32 -2.78 -2.92
CA ASN A 19 7.78 -3.76 -1.93
C ASN A 19 8.87 -3.25 -0.99
N GLY A 20 9.59 -2.22 -1.39
CA GLY A 20 10.77 -1.75 -0.69
C GLY A 20 11.53 -0.70 -1.48
N VAL A 21 12.58 -0.18 -0.86
CA VAL A 21 13.40 0.89 -1.44
C VAL A 21 14.88 0.55 -1.35
N LEU A 22 15.62 0.91 -2.40
CA LEU A 22 17.08 0.80 -2.40
C LEU A 22 17.70 2.00 -1.68
N ARG A 23 18.73 1.73 -0.88
CA ARG A 23 19.55 2.69 -0.16
C ARG A 23 21.02 2.31 -0.29
N LYS A 24 21.91 3.26 -0.03
CA LYS A 24 23.35 3.04 0.10
C LYS A 24 23.82 3.68 1.40
N THR A 25 24.57 2.95 2.21
CA THR A 25 25.16 3.50 3.44
C THR A 25 26.18 4.59 3.10
N THR A 26 26.09 5.73 3.79
CA THR A 26 27.03 6.86 3.63
C THR A 26 28.22 6.77 4.59
N GLN A 27 28.08 5.97 5.64
CA GLN A 27 29.07 5.65 6.67
C GLN A 27 28.79 4.23 7.19
N ASP A 28 29.69 3.69 8.02
CA ASP A 28 29.41 2.44 8.74
C ASP A 28 28.21 2.65 9.66
N VAL A 29 27.26 1.71 9.64
CA VAL A 29 26.03 1.77 10.44
C VAL A 29 26.00 0.57 11.38
N GLU A 30 25.94 0.82 12.68
CA GLU A 30 25.67 -0.23 13.65
C GLU A 30 24.15 -0.35 13.87
N MET A 31 23.61 -1.55 13.67
CA MET A 31 22.19 -1.82 13.84
C MET A 31 21.99 -3.19 14.48
N LYS A 32 21.38 -3.23 15.68
CA LYS A 32 21.12 -4.46 16.44
C LYS A 32 22.37 -5.34 16.61
N GLY A 33 23.54 -4.72 16.84
CA GLY A 33 24.82 -5.42 17.02
C GLY A 33 25.53 -5.83 15.71
N PHE A 34 24.95 -5.54 14.55
CA PHE A 34 25.60 -5.76 13.25
C PHE A 34 26.17 -4.46 12.68
N VAL A 35 27.38 -4.52 12.14
CA VAL A 35 27.97 -3.41 11.37
C VAL A 35 27.65 -3.60 9.89
N ILE A 36 26.97 -2.61 9.29
CA ILE A 36 26.75 -2.51 7.85
C ILE A 36 27.78 -1.51 7.30
N PRO A 37 28.78 -1.95 6.54
CA PRO A 37 29.86 -1.08 6.10
C PRO A 37 29.39 0.05 5.18
N LYS A 38 30.13 1.15 5.18
CA LYS A 38 29.98 2.28 4.25
C LYS A 38 30.00 1.79 2.80
N GLY A 39 29.09 2.33 2.01
CA GLY A 39 28.99 2.05 0.58
C GLY A 39 28.19 0.81 0.21
N TRP A 40 27.75 0.00 1.17
CA TRP A 40 26.86 -1.14 0.92
C TRP A 40 25.50 -0.69 0.41
N ARG A 41 24.94 -1.45 -0.53
CA ARG A 41 23.56 -1.28 -1.00
C ARG A 41 22.65 -2.08 -0.09
N ILE A 42 21.60 -1.45 0.41
CA ILE A 42 20.58 -2.04 1.26
C ILE A 42 19.27 -1.99 0.50
N TYR A 43 18.55 -3.11 0.46
CA TYR A 43 17.16 -3.12 0.06
C TYR A 43 16.29 -3.15 1.32
N VAL A 44 15.65 -2.02 1.63
CA VAL A 44 14.73 -1.91 2.75
C VAL A 44 13.40 -2.49 2.30
N TYR A 45 13.16 -3.75 2.63
CA TYR A 45 11.96 -4.49 2.25
C TYR A 45 10.80 -4.14 3.18
N THR A 46 9.95 -3.19 2.76
CA THR A 46 8.84 -2.66 3.56
C THR A 46 7.57 -3.51 3.46
N ARG A 47 7.51 -4.46 2.53
CA ARG A 47 6.32 -5.27 2.27
C ARG A 47 5.84 -6.06 3.49
N GLU A 48 6.73 -6.71 4.23
CA GLU A 48 6.31 -7.57 5.35
C GLU A 48 5.67 -6.80 6.49
N ILE A 49 6.04 -5.53 6.69
CA ILE A 49 5.42 -4.65 7.70
C ILE A 49 3.91 -4.53 7.42
N ASN A 50 3.50 -4.49 6.16
CA ASN A 50 2.09 -4.40 5.79
C ASN A 50 1.29 -5.65 6.16
N TYR A 51 1.94 -6.79 6.39
CA TYR A 51 1.30 -8.06 6.75
C TYR A 51 1.63 -8.51 8.18
N ASP A 52 2.30 -7.67 8.97
CA ASP A 52 2.66 -8.00 10.34
C ASP A 52 1.41 -7.99 11.25
N PRO A 53 1.02 -9.12 11.86
CA PRO A 53 -0.16 -9.21 12.72
C PRO A 53 -0.02 -8.35 14.00
N PHE A 54 1.21 -8.00 14.41
CA PHE A 54 1.43 -7.08 15.52
C PHE A 54 0.91 -5.67 15.21
N LEU A 55 1.07 -5.22 13.96
CA LEU A 55 0.62 -3.90 13.51
C LEU A 55 -0.80 -3.95 12.96
N TYR A 56 -1.14 -5.02 12.25
CA TYR A 56 -2.40 -5.19 11.56
C TYR A 56 -3.05 -6.53 11.96
N PRO A 57 -3.92 -6.55 12.99
CA PRO A 57 -4.69 -7.75 13.34
C PRO A 57 -5.47 -8.25 12.11
N GLU A 58 -5.48 -9.57 11.89
CA GLU A 58 -5.99 -10.20 10.68
C GLU A 58 -5.39 -9.56 9.40
N PRO A 59 -4.06 -9.63 9.21
CA PRO A 59 -3.36 -8.82 8.21
C PRO A 59 -3.73 -9.17 6.77
N LEU A 60 -4.22 -10.38 6.51
CA LEU A 60 -4.65 -10.80 5.17
C LEU A 60 -6.09 -10.41 4.85
N THR A 61 -6.85 -9.95 5.84
CA THR A 61 -8.23 -9.50 5.67
C THR A 61 -8.28 -8.06 5.22
N PHE A 62 -9.00 -7.78 4.14
CA PHE A 62 -9.31 -6.43 3.70
C PHE A 62 -10.31 -5.78 4.66
N ASN A 63 -9.81 -4.94 5.55
CA ASN A 63 -10.62 -4.26 6.56
C ASN A 63 -10.31 -2.75 6.61
N PRO A 64 -11.06 -1.91 5.88
CA PRO A 64 -10.90 -0.46 5.93
C PRO A 64 -11.17 0.17 7.31
N TRP A 65 -12.01 -0.43 8.16
CA TRP A 65 -12.40 0.16 9.44
C TRP A 65 -11.21 0.35 10.40
N ARG A 66 -10.15 -0.44 10.26
CA ARG A 66 -8.92 -0.29 11.06
C ARG A 66 -8.28 1.10 10.96
N TRP A 67 -8.54 1.82 9.88
CA TRP A 67 -8.02 3.17 9.62
C TRP A 67 -8.90 4.28 10.19
N LEU A 68 -10.12 3.98 10.63
CA LEU A 68 -11.01 4.95 11.26
C LEU A 68 -10.84 5.02 12.78
N GLU A 69 -10.57 3.88 13.40
CA GLU A 69 -10.46 3.76 14.86
C GLU A 69 -9.07 4.15 15.39
N LYS A 70 -8.07 4.16 14.52
CA LYS A 70 -6.67 4.35 14.88
C LYS A 70 -6.04 5.38 13.95
N ASN A 71 -5.22 6.28 14.50
CA ASN A 71 -4.39 7.19 13.72
C ASN A 71 -3.17 6.43 13.13
N LEU A 72 -3.43 5.40 12.32
CA LEU A 72 -2.39 4.54 11.74
C LEU A 72 -1.53 5.29 10.72
N GLU A 73 -2.06 6.36 10.12
CA GLU A 73 -1.29 7.25 9.25
C GLU A 73 -0.12 7.91 9.96
N SER A 74 -0.26 8.24 11.26
CA SER A 74 0.80 8.83 12.06
C SER A 74 1.72 7.78 12.71
N HIS A 75 1.50 6.49 12.45
CA HIS A 75 2.34 5.43 13.03
C HIS A 75 3.74 5.48 12.41
N GLN A 76 4.78 5.33 13.24
CA GLN A 76 6.19 5.30 12.79
C GLN A 76 6.54 4.15 11.81
N HIS A 77 5.63 3.21 11.58
CA HIS A 77 5.81 2.07 10.67
C HIS A 77 4.96 2.21 9.40
N PHE A 78 4.26 3.33 9.25
CA PHE A 78 3.52 3.67 8.04
C PHE A 78 4.51 4.03 6.93
N MET A 79 4.83 3.06 6.08
CA MET A 79 5.85 3.18 5.03
C MET A 79 5.29 3.03 3.61
N MET A 80 3.96 3.05 3.43
CA MET A 80 3.31 2.85 2.12
C MET A 80 3.69 3.90 1.07
N PHE A 81 4.08 5.10 1.52
CA PHE A 81 4.57 6.18 0.65
C PHE A 81 6.06 6.46 0.87
N GLY A 82 6.79 5.51 1.47
CA GLY A 82 8.14 5.73 1.98
C GLY A 82 8.14 6.57 3.26
N GLY A 83 9.23 7.28 3.52
CA GLY A 83 9.41 8.09 4.73
C GLY A 83 10.67 8.94 4.69
N GLY A 84 10.82 9.80 5.70
CA GLY A 84 11.91 10.77 5.80
C GLY A 84 11.91 11.80 4.67
N GLY A 85 13.07 12.38 4.35
CA GLY A 85 13.22 13.39 3.29
C GLY A 85 12.97 12.91 1.85
N ARG A 86 12.57 11.64 1.67
CA ARG A 86 12.18 11.06 0.38
C ARG A 86 10.78 10.43 0.44
N LEU A 87 9.92 10.93 1.34
CA LEU A 87 8.48 10.63 1.31
C LEU A 87 7.93 10.94 -0.10
N CYS A 88 7.04 10.09 -0.62
CA CYS A 88 6.48 10.26 -1.95
C CYS A 88 5.81 11.64 -2.08
N PRO A 89 6.30 12.51 -3.00
CA PRO A 89 5.71 13.82 -3.19
C PRO A 89 4.30 13.75 -3.78
N GLY A 90 3.96 12.64 -4.45
CA GLY A 90 2.64 12.39 -5.03
C GLY A 90 1.60 11.80 -4.07
N LYS A 91 1.91 11.64 -2.76
CA LYS A 91 1.00 11.00 -1.79
C LYS A 91 -0.40 11.62 -1.84
N GLU A 92 -0.51 12.92 -1.60
CA GLU A 92 -1.82 13.56 -1.46
C GLU A 92 -2.52 13.70 -2.81
N LEU A 93 -1.77 13.89 -3.92
CA LEU A 93 -2.35 13.88 -5.26
C LEU A 93 -2.98 12.52 -5.59
N GLY A 94 -2.25 11.42 -5.39
CA GLY A 94 -2.74 10.08 -5.69
C GLY A 94 -3.96 9.71 -4.83
N ILE A 95 -4.01 10.15 -3.57
CA ILE A 95 -5.20 9.95 -2.72
C ILE A 95 -6.41 10.69 -3.30
N VAL A 96 -6.24 11.94 -3.77
CA VAL A 96 -7.33 12.71 -4.38
C VAL A 96 -7.80 12.07 -5.70
N GLU A 97 -6.87 11.65 -6.56
CA GLU A 97 -7.19 10.99 -7.84
C GLU A 97 -8.02 9.73 -7.62
N ILE A 98 -7.58 8.84 -6.72
CA ILE A 98 -8.29 7.60 -6.41
C ILE A 98 -9.63 7.91 -5.72
N ALA A 99 -9.68 8.88 -4.80
CA ALA A 99 -10.91 9.23 -4.12
C ALA A 99 -11.97 9.80 -5.09
N ALA A 100 -11.56 10.65 -6.03
CA ALA A 100 -12.45 11.21 -7.06
C ALA A 100 -12.98 10.10 -7.98
N PHE A 101 -12.09 9.20 -8.45
CA PHE A 101 -12.49 8.04 -9.24
C PHE A 101 -13.51 7.18 -8.48
N LEU A 102 -13.19 6.75 -7.26
CA LEU A 102 -14.06 5.90 -6.45
C LEU A 102 -15.40 6.57 -6.18
N HIS A 103 -15.43 7.87 -5.86
CA HIS A 103 -16.67 8.61 -5.66
C HIS A 103 -17.60 8.48 -6.86
N HIS A 104 -17.12 8.81 -8.06
CA HIS A 104 -17.94 8.75 -9.27
C HIS A 104 -18.29 7.32 -9.66
N PHE A 105 -17.36 6.37 -9.49
CA PHE A 105 -17.56 4.98 -9.86
C PHE A 105 -18.65 4.31 -9.02
N VAL A 106 -18.59 4.42 -7.69
CA VAL A 106 -19.51 3.69 -6.79
C VAL A 106 -20.87 4.37 -6.59
N THR A 107 -20.99 5.66 -6.93
CA THR A 107 -22.27 6.40 -6.83
C THR A 107 -23.10 6.36 -8.11
N ARG A 108 -22.48 6.01 -9.25
CA ARG A 108 -23.16 5.96 -10.56
C ARG A 108 -23.32 4.56 -11.11
N TYR A 109 -22.39 3.67 -10.78
CA TYR A 109 -22.36 2.35 -11.38
C TYR A 109 -22.46 1.23 -10.35
N ARG A 110 -22.94 0.10 -10.84
CA ARG A 110 -22.77 -1.23 -10.26
C ARG A 110 -21.81 -2.01 -11.14
N TRP A 111 -21.09 -2.95 -10.53
CA TRP A 111 -20.13 -3.75 -11.25
C TRP A 111 -19.98 -5.14 -10.63
N GLU A 112 -19.52 -6.08 -11.44
CA GLU A 112 -19.08 -7.41 -11.01
C GLU A 112 -17.84 -7.83 -11.80
N GLU A 113 -17.01 -8.68 -11.19
CA GLU A 113 -15.89 -9.32 -11.87
C GLU A 113 -16.41 -10.40 -12.84
N VAL A 114 -15.81 -10.46 -14.03
CA VAL A 114 -16.10 -11.49 -15.04
C VAL A 114 -14.80 -12.19 -15.39
N GLY A 115 -14.83 -13.51 -15.57
CA GLY A 115 -13.67 -14.28 -16.04
C GLY A 115 -12.80 -14.91 -14.93
N GLY A 116 -12.88 -14.44 -13.68
CA GLY A 116 -12.16 -15.05 -12.55
C GLY A 116 -10.64 -15.10 -12.76
N ASP A 117 -10.11 -14.08 -13.42
CA ASP A 117 -8.72 -14.03 -13.86
C ASP A 117 -7.76 -14.07 -12.65
N LYS A 118 -6.69 -14.84 -12.79
CA LYS A 118 -5.73 -15.00 -11.71
C LYS A 118 -4.95 -13.70 -11.48
N ILE A 119 -5.11 -13.11 -10.30
CA ILE A 119 -4.29 -11.99 -9.85
C ILE A 119 -2.94 -12.50 -9.32
N LEU A 120 -1.84 -11.96 -9.87
CA LEU A 120 -0.51 -12.12 -9.30
C LEU A 120 -0.34 -11.12 -8.16
N LYS A 121 0.20 -11.56 -7.03
CA LYS A 121 0.38 -10.74 -5.81
C LYS A 121 1.83 -10.39 -5.50
N PHE A 122 2.77 -10.91 -6.30
CA PHE A 122 4.21 -10.73 -6.15
C PHE A 122 4.91 -10.89 -7.52
N PRO A 123 5.91 -10.06 -7.85
CA PRO A 123 6.46 -8.96 -7.04
C PRO A 123 5.60 -7.70 -7.04
N ARG A 124 4.60 -7.57 -7.90
CA ARG A 124 3.59 -6.50 -7.83
C ARG A 124 2.22 -7.13 -7.98
N VAL A 125 1.19 -6.43 -7.50
CA VAL A 125 -0.18 -6.81 -7.85
C VAL A 125 -0.40 -6.51 -9.32
N GLU A 126 -0.72 -7.55 -10.06
CA GLU A 126 -0.91 -7.50 -11.49
C GLU A 126 -2.03 -8.45 -11.90
N ALA A 127 -2.87 -8.02 -12.83
CA ALA A 127 -3.83 -8.86 -13.52
C ALA A 127 -3.28 -9.10 -14.93
N PRO A 128 -2.54 -10.19 -15.20
CA PRO A 128 -1.77 -10.36 -16.44
C PRO A 128 -2.65 -10.35 -17.69
N ASN A 129 -3.90 -10.80 -17.56
CA ASN A 129 -4.89 -10.83 -18.62
C ASN A 129 -5.84 -9.63 -18.57
N GLY A 130 -5.60 -8.68 -17.67
CA GLY A 130 -6.55 -7.62 -17.31
C GLY A 130 -7.51 -8.05 -16.19
N LEU A 131 -8.14 -7.06 -15.55
CA LEU A 131 -9.27 -7.25 -14.65
C LEU A 131 -10.55 -6.98 -15.44
N HIS A 132 -11.20 -8.03 -15.93
CA HIS A 132 -12.43 -7.90 -16.68
C HIS A 132 -13.60 -7.66 -15.74
N ILE A 133 -14.33 -6.57 -15.97
CA ILE A 133 -15.51 -6.21 -15.19
C ILE A 133 -16.69 -5.95 -16.12
N ARG A 134 -17.88 -6.32 -15.66
CA ARG A 134 -19.14 -5.83 -16.23
C ARG A 134 -19.60 -4.65 -15.41
N VAL A 135 -20.03 -3.58 -16.08
CA VAL A 135 -20.48 -2.33 -15.44
C VAL A 135 -21.85 -1.98 -15.98
N TRP A 136 -22.75 -1.52 -15.12
CA TRP A 136 -24.06 -1.01 -15.50
C TRP A 136 -24.44 0.16 -14.60
N ASP A 137 -25.32 1.02 -15.09
CA ASP A 137 -25.87 2.11 -14.30
C ASP A 137 -26.76 1.57 -13.18
N HIS A 138 -26.87 2.38 -12.14
CA HIS A 138 -27.86 2.18 -11.08
C HIS A 138 -29.30 2.13 -11.56
#